data_AF-A0AAW1KRV6-F1
#
_entry.id   AF-A0AAW1KRV6-F1
#
_cell.length_a   1.000
_cell.length_b   1.000
_cell.length_c   1.000
_cell.angle_alpha   90.00
_cell.angle_beta   90.00
_cell.angle_gamma   90.00
#
_symmetry.space_group_name_H-M   'P 1'
#
loop_
_entity.id
_entity.type
_entity.pdbx_description
1 polymer ?
#
loop_
_entity_poly.entity_id
_entity_poly.type
_entity_poly.pdbx_seq_one_letter_code
_entity_poly.pdbx_strand_id
1 'polypeptide(L)' 'MRGWIKGIVIVNGFVLSRYFRLGPQQACYLPAPLLRKGPNDVLIFEHYKGDGEIKFSKEQIYEEAL' A
#
# COMPACT_ATOMS: atom_id res chain seq x y z
N MET A 1 4.69 1.94 -0.57
CA MET A 1 4.79 0.87 -1.58
C MET A 1 6.14 0.83 -2.32
N ARG A 2 7.15 1.62 -1.93
CA ARG A 2 8.46 1.69 -2.61
C ARG A 2 9.24 0.37 -2.70
N GLY A 3 9.03 -0.55 -1.76
CA GLY A 3 9.62 -1.91 -1.79
C GLY A 3 8.92 -2.87 -2.77
N TRP A 4 7.73 -2.51 -3.24
CA TRP A 4 6.86 -3.33 -4.08
C TRP A 4 6.89 -2.85 -5.55
N ILE A 5 6.32 -3.60 -6.49
CA ILE A 5 6.35 -3.22 -7.92
C ILE A 5 4.98 -2.78 -8.41
N LYS A 6 4.01 -3.68 -8.55
CA LYS A 6 2.67 -3.31 -9.05
C LYS A 6 1.62 -4.23 -8.48
N GLY A 7 0.54 -3.68 -7.96
CA GLY A 7 -0.48 -4.52 -7.34
C GLY A 7 -1.63 -3.77 -6.73
N ILE A 8 -2.31 -4.46 -5.82
CA ILE A 8 -3.48 -3.99 -5.09
C ILE A 8 -3.25 -4.20 -3.59
N VAL A 9 -3.56 -3.19 -2.79
CA VAL A 9 -3.60 -3.28 -1.33
C VAL A 9 -5.03 -3.47 -0.87
N ILE A 10 -5.26 -4.43 0.02
CA ILE A 10 -6.55 -4.74 0.63
C ILE A 10 -6.37 -4.66 2.15
N VAL A 11 -7.22 -3.90 2.83
CA VAL A 11 -7.20 -3.76 4.30
C VAL A 11 -8.54 -4.19 4.86
N ASN A 12 -8.54 -5.16 5.77
CA ASN A 12 -9.74 -5.71 6.40
C ASN A 12 -10.85 -6.07 5.38
N GLY A 13 -10.46 -6.67 4.25
CA GLY A 13 -11.38 -7.07 3.17
C GLY A 13 -11.79 -5.94 2.21
N PHE A 14 -11.37 -4.70 2.44
CA PHE A 14 -11.66 -3.57 1.57
C PHE A 14 -10.52 -3.29 0.59
N VAL A 15 -10.82 -3.18 -0.70
CA VAL A 15 -9.83 -2.81 -1.74
C VAL A 15 -9.42 -1.35 -1.56
N LEU A 16 -8.24 -1.12 -1.00
CA LEU A 16 -7.77 0.20 -0.62
C LEU A 16 -7.26 0.99 -1.81
N SER A 17 -6.36 0.40 -2.59
CA SER A 17 -5.60 1.15 -3.59
C SER A 17 -4.90 0.22 -4.59
N ARG A 18 -4.69 0.73 -5.80
CA ARG A 18 -3.70 0.19 -6.74
C ARG A 18 -2.39 0.95 -6.54
N TYR A 19 -1.27 0.24 -6.54
CA TYR A 19 0.05 0.86 -6.49
C TYR A 19 0.88 0.46 -7.71
N PHE A 20 1.80 1.34 -8.11
CA PHE A 20 2.79 1.05 -9.12
C PHE A 20 4.07 1.84 -8.80
N ARG A 21 5.22 1.17 -8.81
CA ARG A 21 6.54 1.76 -8.53
C ARG A 21 6.90 2.90 -9.49
N LEU A 22 6.38 2.91 -10.72
CA LEU A 22 6.60 4.03 -11.65
C LEU A 22 6.10 5.37 -11.11
N GLY A 23 5.23 5.38 -10.10
CA GLY A 23 4.81 6.61 -9.44
C GLY A 23 3.78 7.43 -10.24
N PRO A 24 3.63 8.72 -9.93
CA PRO A 24 4.37 9.46 -8.90
C PRO A 24 3.98 9.06 -7.47
N GLN A 25 2.82 8.45 -7.28
CA GLN A 25 2.32 8.06 -5.95
C GLN A 25 3.05 6.81 -5.40
N GLN A 26 3.67 6.94 -4.22
CA GLN A 26 4.43 5.86 -3.58
C GLN A 26 3.87 5.40 -2.23
N ALA A 27 2.80 6.03 -1.74
CA ALA A 27 2.05 5.61 -0.56
C ALA A 27 0.55 5.50 -0.87
N CYS A 28 -0.13 4.57 -0.21
CA CYS A 28 -1.58 4.43 -0.28
C CYS A 28 -2.18 5.05 0.98
N TYR A 29 -3.05 6.04 0.83
CA TYR A 29 -3.76 6.62 1.97
C TYR A 29 -4.64 5.54 2.60
N LEU A 30 -4.50 5.34 3.91
CA LEU A 30 -5.31 4.42 4.70
C LEU A 30 -6.25 5.21 5.64
N PRO A 31 -7.54 5.32 5.29
CA PRO A 31 -8.53 5.96 6.15
C PRO A 31 -8.65 5.26 7.51
N ALA A 32 -8.73 6.05 8.59
CA ALA A 32 -8.94 5.54 9.94
C ALA A 32 -10.19 4.64 10.07
N PRO A 33 -11.33 4.88 9.38
CA PRO A 33 -12.49 3.99 9.45
C PRO A 33 -12.27 2.57 8.90
N LEU A 34 -11.23 2.35 8.09
CA LEU A 34 -10.88 1.00 7.63
C LEU A 34 -10.07 0.22 8.67
N LEU A 35 -9.61 0.88 9.74
CA LEU A 35 -8.88 0.25 10.83
C LEU A 35 -9.81 -0.09 12.00
N ARG A 36 -9.45 -1.12 12.74
CA ARG A 36 -10.06 -1.51 14.02
C ARG A 36 -9.01 -1.53 15.13
N LYS A 37 -9.44 -1.37 16.39
CA LYS A 37 -8.58 -1.59 17.55
C LYS A 37 -8.15 -3.06 17.58
N GLY A 38 -6.87 -3.32 17.77
CA GLY A 38 -6.30 -4.68 17.75
C GLY A 38 -5.80 -5.09 16.36
N PRO A 39 -5.79 -6.40 16.04
CA PRO A 39 -5.27 -6.91 14.77
C PRO A 39 -6.03 -6.39 13.55
N ASN A 40 -5.28 -5.99 12.53
CA ASN A 40 -5.79 -5.59 11.22
C ASN A 40 -5.16 -6.47 10.15
N ASP A 41 -5.95 -6.89 9.19
CA ASP A 41 -5.49 -7.72 8.08
C ASP A 41 -5.07 -6.81 6.93
N VAL A 42 -3.82 -6.93 6.49
CA VAL A 42 -3.31 -6.25 5.30
C VAL A 42 -2.88 -7.32 4.30
N LEU A 43 -3.61 -7.42 3.21
CA LEU A 43 -3.33 -8.33 2.10
C LEU A 43 -2.83 -7.53 0.91
N ILE A 44 -1.72 -7.96 0.32
CA ILE A 44 -1.18 -7.36 -0.90
C ILE A 44 -1.18 -8.42 -1.99
N PHE A 45 -1.85 -8.10 -3.09
CA PHE A 45 -1.71 -8.83 -4.34
C PHE A 45 -0.64 -8.13 -5.19
N GLU A 46 0.51 -8.76 -5.34
CA GLU A 46 1.66 -8.27 -6.12
C GLU A 46 1.78 -9.06 -7.43
N HIS A 47 1.95 -8.36 -8.55
CA HIS A 47 2.12 -8.99 -9.86
C HIS A 47 3.54 -9.53 -10.09
N TYR A 48 4.53 -9.03 -9.35
CA TYR A 48 5.92 -9.42 -9.44
C TYR A 48 6.42 -10.10 -8.16
N LYS A 49 7.70 -9.96 -7.83
CA LYS A 49 8.25 -10.41 -6.55
C LYS A 49 7.86 -9.43 -5.45
N GLY A 50 7.09 -9.91 -4.48
CA GLY A 50 6.71 -9.15 -3.29
C GLY A 50 7.90 -8.86 -2.40
N ASP A 51 7.80 -7.74 -1.68
CA ASP A 51 8.66 -7.47 -0.54
C ASP A 51 8.15 -8.24 0.68
N GLY A 52 9.01 -8.55 1.65
CA GLY A 52 8.62 -9.25 2.88
C GLY A 52 7.97 -8.35 3.92
N GLU A 53 7.99 -7.03 3.69
CA GLU A 53 7.57 -6.03 4.66
C GLU A 53 6.78 -4.87 4.04
N ILE A 54 5.99 -4.21 4.89
CA ILE A 54 5.33 -2.94 4.58
C ILE A 54 5.65 -1.90 5.64
N LYS A 55 5.67 -0.63 5.24
CA LYS A 55 5.97 0.50 6.14
C LYS A 55 4.82 1.50 6.09
N PHE A 56 4.34 1.89 7.26
CA PHE A 56 3.35 2.95 7.43
C PHE A 56 4.04 4.30 7.58
N SER A 57 3.43 5.34 7.01
CA SER A 57 3.90 6.72 7.08
C SER A 57 2.76 7.62 7.55
N LYS A 58 3.10 8.68 8.29
CA LYS A 58 2.15 9.75 8.64
C LYS A 58 1.86 10.67 7.46
N GLU A 59 2.79 10.72 6.51
CA GLU A 59 2.72 11.60 5.34
C GLU A 59 2.52 10.79 4.07
N GLN A 60 1.83 11.42 3.11
CA GLN A 60 1.72 10.89 1.77
C GLN A 60 3.05 11.06 1.03
N ILE A 61 3.51 10.00 0.36
CA ILE A 61 4.80 9.98 -0.34
C ILE A 61 4.55 10.02 -1.84
N TYR A 62 5.20 10.98 -2.50
CA TYR A 62 5.29 11.09 -3.94
C TYR A 62 6.77 11.10 -4.34
N GLU A 63 7.08 10.48 -5.47
CA GLU A 63 8.40 10.49 -6.11
C GLU A 63 8.21 10.86 -7.59
N GLU A 64 9.28 11.28 -8.25
CA GLU A 64 9.22 11.60 -9.68
C GLU A 64 8.85 10.35 -10.49
N ALA A 65 7.95 10.51 -11.46
CA ALA A 65 7.52 9.40 -12.29
C ALA A 65 8.59 9.11 -13.36
N LEU A 66 8.88 7.83 -13.57
CA LEU A 66 9.73 7.33 -14.66
C LEU A 66 8.94 7.10 -15.94
#